data_AF-A0A7E4W3V8-F1
#
_entry.id   AF-A0A7E4W3V8-F1
#
_cell.length_a   1.000
_cell.length_b   1.000
_cell.length_c   1.000
_cell.angle_alpha   90.00
_cell.angle_beta   90.00
_cell.angle_gamma   90.00
#
_symmetry.space_group_name_H-M   'P 1'
#
loop_
_entity.id
_entity.type
_entity.pdbx_description
1 polymer ?
#
loop_
_entity_poly.entity_id
_entity_poly.type
_entity_poly.pdbx_seq_one_letter_code
_entity_poly.pdbx_strand_id
1 'polypeptide(L)'
;MLAWWLGCFDWEEVDIFQVGTLSANNGKLMIKRMIKRSKAWCTNSKKEEADPNDPHPYALTRVKMTSTNIEEFSEAFKCPKKSTMNPDERCSIW
;
A
#
# COMPACT_ATOMS: atom_id res chain seq x y z
N MET A 1 3.25 16.47 20.92
CA MET A 1 3.33 16.96 19.52
C MET A 1 3.15 15.74 18.62
N LEU A 2 1.95 15.16 18.54
CA LEU A 2 0.93 15.38 17.50
C LEU A 2 1.45 15.23 16.06
N ALA A 3 1.69 13.99 15.62
CA ALA A 3 1.93 13.64 14.23
C ALA A 3 1.19 12.34 13.86
N TRP A 4 -0.15 12.38 13.81
CA TRP A 4 -0.96 11.19 13.44
C TRP A 4 -2.21 11.55 12.60
N TRP A 5 -2.15 12.58 11.75
CA TRP A 5 -3.32 13.00 10.96
C TRP A 5 -3.02 13.58 9.58
N LEU A 6 -1.97 13.13 8.89
CA LEU A 6 -1.77 13.40 7.47
C LEU A 6 -1.18 12.14 6.82
N GLY A 7 -1.87 11.61 5.80
CA GLY A 7 -1.49 10.38 5.10
C GLY A 7 -0.04 10.41 4.62
N CYS A 8 0.80 9.59 5.22
CA CYS A 8 1.24 8.32 4.66
C CYS A 8 1.85 7.51 5.81
N PHE A 9 1.12 6.49 6.24
CA PHE A 9 1.52 5.59 7.31
C PHE A 9 2.82 4.88 6.93
N ASP A 10 3.77 4.79 7.86
CA ASP A 10 4.83 3.80 7.78
C ASP A 10 4.19 2.42 7.98
N TRP A 11 4.20 1.63 6.91
CA TRP A 11 3.52 0.33 6.80
C TRP A 11 4.14 -0.78 7.67
N GLU A 12 4.90 -0.45 8.70
CA GLU A 12 5.40 -1.43 9.66
C GLU A 12 4.34 -1.85 10.70
N GLU A 13 3.25 -1.08 10.85
CA GLU A 13 2.21 -1.36 11.88
C GLU A 13 0.80 -1.61 11.30
N VAL A 14 0.64 -1.67 9.97
CA VAL A 14 -0.70 -1.66 9.36
C VAL A 14 -1.18 -3.09 9.06
N ASP A 15 -2.04 -3.62 9.93
CA ASP A 15 -2.95 -4.70 9.57
C ASP A 15 -3.68 -4.34 8.27
N ILE A 16 -3.75 -5.28 7.31
CA ILE A 16 -4.35 -5.05 5.97
C ILE A 16 -5.80 -4.52 6.08
N PHE A 17 -6.42 -4.64 7.25
CA PHE A 17 -7.69 -4.06 7.64
C PHE A 17 -7.79 -2.52 7.47
N GLN A 18 -6.71 -1.76 7.76
CA GLN A 18 -6.74 -0.29 7.68
C GLN A 18 -6.60 0.27 6.27
N VAL A 19 -6.07 -0.51 5.31
CA VAL A 19 -6.04 -0.11 3.89
C VAL A 19 -7.46 -0.06 3.32
N GLY A 20 -8.35 -0.93 3.82
CA GLY A 20 -9.72 -1.07 3.37
C GLY A 20 -10.66 0.09 3.73
N THR A 21 -10.23 0.97 4.64
CA THR A 21 -11.02 2.12 5.14
C THR A 21 -10.55 3.47 4.59
N LEU A 22 -9.51 3.50 3.75
CA LEU A 22 -9.06 4.72 3.08
C LEU A 22 -10.11 5.22 2.08
N SER A 23 -11.00 6.09 2.55
CA SER A 23 -11.89 6.86 1.71
C SER A 23 -11.06 7.86 0.91
N ALA A 24 -10.64 7.47 -0.29
CA ALA A 24 -9.94 8.35 -1.23
C ALA A 24 -10.93 9.43 -1.71
N ASN A 25 -11.14 10.46 -0.90
CA ASN A 25 -12.10 11.52 -1.17
C ASN A 25 -11.72 12.37 -2.39
N ASN A 26 -10.48 12.25 -2.89
CA ASN A 26 -9.99 12.99 -4.07
C ASN A 26 -9.20 12.14 -5.10
N GLY A 27 -9.25 10.80 -5.02
CA GLY A 27 -8.40 9.93 -5.86
C GLY A 27 -8.94 9.70 -7.28
N LYS A 28 -8.06 9.80 -8.30
CA LYS A 28 -8.28 9.32 -9.69
C LYS A 28 -8.99 7.95 -9.66
N LEU A 29 -9.94 7.70 -10.56
CA LEU A 29 -10.77 6.47 -10.59
C LEU A 29 -9.95 5.18 -10.48
N MET A 30 -8.74 5.19 -11.04
CA MET A 30 -7.77 4.09 -10.96
C MET A 30 -7.34 3.76 -9.53
N ILE A 31 -7.05 4.76 -8.70
CA ILE A 31 -6.63 4.56 -7.29
C ILE A 31 -7.79 4.00 -6.47
N LYS A 32 -9.03 4.48 -6.70
CA LYS A 32 -10.23 3.91 -6.06
C LYS A 32 -10.42 2.43 -6.42
N ARG A 33 -10.19 2.06 -7.69
CA ARG A 33 -10.22 0.66 -8.14
C ARG A 33 -9.10 -0.17 -7.52
N MET A 34 -7.91 0.40 -7.37
CA MET A 34 -6.78 -0.27 -6.74
C MET A 34 -7.07 -0.61 -5.29
N ILE A 35 -7.55 0.35 -4.48
CA ILE A 35 -7.95 0.12 -3.08
C ILE A 35 -9.03 -0.96 -3.00
N LYS A 36 -10.03 -0.92 -3.88
CA LYS A 36 -11.07 -1.95 -3.95
C LYS A 36 -10.48 -3.34 -4.23
N ARG A 37 -9.51 -3.44 -5.15
CA ARG A 37 -8.84 -4.70 -5.49
C ARG A 37 -7.92 -5.20 -4.38
N SER A 38 -7.27 -4.30 -3.66
CA SER A 38 -6.40 -4.63 -2.52
C SER A 38 -7.17 -5.36 -1.41
N LYS A 39 -8.49 -5.14 -1.28
CA LYS A 39 -9.33 -5.87 -0.32
C LYS A 39 -9.35 -7.38 -0.52
N ALA A 40 -9.11 -7.87 -1.74
CA ALA A 40 -9.01 -9.31 -2.01
C ALA A 40 -7.79 -9.95 -1.32
N TRP A 41 -6.82 -9.13 -0.89
CA TRP A 41 -5.60 -9.54 -0.20
C TRP A 41 -5.64 -9.21 1.30
N CYS A 42 -6.80 -8.83 1.86
CA CYS A 42 -7.00 -8.70 3.30
C CYS A 42 -6.94 -10.07 3.97
N THR A 43 -5.86 -10.33 4.70
CA THR A 43 -5.62 -11.57 5.45
C THR A 43 -4.89 -11.24 6.75
N ASN A 44 -5.04 -12.09 7.75
CA ASN A 44 -4.32 -12.02 9.03
C ASN A 44 -3.00 -12.80 9.00
N SER A 45 -2.62 -13.37 7.84
CA SER A 45 -1.41 -14.17 7.70
C SER A 45 -0.15 -13.34 7.95
N LYS A 46 0.69 -13.79 8.87
CA LYS A 46 1.98 -13.17 9.12
C LYS A 46 3.01 -13.58 8.08
N LYS A 47 4.11 -12.83 7.97
CA LYS A 47 5.20 -13.15 7.02
C LYS A 47 5.80 -14.53 7.32
N GLU A 48 5.85 -14.91 8.59
CA GLU A 48 6.38 -16.17 9.08
C GLU A 48 5.49 -17.38 8.71
N GLU A 49 4.23 -17.12 8.37
CA GLU A 49 3.25 -18.14 7.97
C GLU A 49 3.20 -18.34 6.45
N ALA A 50 4.04 -17.62 5.69
CA ALA A 50 4.10 -17.75 4.24
C ALA A 50 4.65 -19.13 3.85
N ASP A 51 3.97 -19.82 2.95
CA ASP A 51 4.44 -21.09 2.38
C ASP A 51 5.74 -20.84 1.59
N PRO A 52 6.87 -21.45 1.96
CA PRO A 52 8.13 -21.27 1.26
C PRO A 52 8.09 -21.82 -0.18
N ASN A 53 7.13 -22.68 -0.52
CA ASN A 53 6.93 -23.19 -1.87
C ASN A 53 6.02 -22.30 -2.72
N ASP A 54 5.33 -21.31 -2.12
CA ASP A 54 4.55 -20.35 -2.87
C ASP A 54 5.52 -19.37 -3.56
N PRO A 55 5.57 -19.33 -4.90
CA PRO A 55 6.43 -18.39 -5.61
C PRO A 55 5.94 -16.93 -5.47
N HIS A 56 4.75 -16.70 -4.93
CA HIS A 56 4.20 -15.37 -4.74
C HIS A 56 4.64 -14.75 -3.41
N PRO A 57 4.92 -13.44 -3.38
CA PRO A 57 5.10 -12.72 -2.12
C PRO A 57 3.83 -12.79 -1.26
N TYR A 58 4.02 -12.78 0.06
CA TYR A 58 2.91 -12.69 1.01
C TYR A 58 2.02 -11.46 0.76
N ALA A 59 0.74 -11.57 1.12
CA ALA A 59 -0.32 -10.65 0.70
C ALA A 59 -0.02 -9.15 0.92
N LEU A 60 0.49 -8.78 2.09
CA LEU A 60 0.85 -7.39 2.40
C LEU A 60 1.94 -6.86 1.45
N THR A 61 2.96 -7.67 1.14
CA THR A 61 4.01 -7.28 0.18
C THR A 61 3.43 -7.01 -1.20
N ARG A 62 2.47 -7.82 -1.65
CA ARG A 62 1.81 -7.62 -2.95
C ARG A 62 1.16 -6.25 -3.04
N VAL A 63 0.39 -5.88 -2.02
CA VAL A 63 -0.31 -4.59 -1.99
C VAL A 63 0.68 -3.44 -1.83
N LYS A 64 1.63 -3.55 -0.90
CA LYS A 64 2.61 -2.49 -0.59
C LYS A 64 3.55 -2.21 -1.76
N MET A 65 4.22 -3.24 -2.30
CA MET A 65 5.18 -3.07 -3.42
C MET A 65 4.52 -2.54 -4.68
N THR A 66 3.32 -3.04 -5.02
CA THR A 66 2.59 -2.54 -6.19
C THR A 66 2.22 -1.07 -6.02
N SER A 67 1.69 -0.68 -4.86
CA SER A 67 1.25 0.69 -4.61
C SER A 67 2.42 1.68 -4.54
N THR A 68 3.58 1.25 -4.03
CA THR A 68 4.79 2.08 -3.91
C THR A 68 5.38 2.44 -5.28
N ASN A 69 5.24 1.55 -6.27
CA ASN A 69 5.74 1.77 -7.63
C ASN A 69 4.79 2.58 -8.52
N ILE A 70 3.60 2.96 -8.04
CA ILE A 70 2.62 3.77 -8.78
C ILE A 70 2.69 5.21 -8.29
N GLU A 71 3.15 6.12 -9.14
CA GLU A 71 3.29 7.55 -8.80
C GLU A 71 1.99 8.15 -8.29
N GLU A 72 0.91 7.90 -9.02
CA GLU A 72 -0.41 8.47 -8.76
C GLU A 72 -0.97 8.03 -7.41
N PHE A 73 -0.47 6.92 -6.85
CA PHE A 73 -0.79 6.52 -5.50
C PHE A 73 -0.20 7.52 -4.49
N SER A 74 1.09 7.80 -4.58
CA SER A 74 1.76 8.77 -3.71
C SER A 74 1.14 10.17 -3.83
N GLU A 75 0.76 10.59 -5.04
CA GLU A 75 0.06 11.86 -5.29
C GLU A 75 -1.32 11.91 -4.63
N ALA A 76 -2.13 10.86 -4.85
CA ALA A 76 -3.51 10.80 -4.37
C ALA A 76 -3.59 10.80 -2.84
N PHE A 77 -2.57 10.23 -2.18
CA PHE A 77 -2.45 10.19 -0.73
C PHE A 77 -1.55 11.29 -0.15
N LYS A 78 -0.98 12.15 -1.01
CA LYS A 78 -0.07 13.24 -0.62
C LYS A 78 1.11 12.76 0.21
N CYS A 79 1.67 11.61 -0.15
CA CYS A 79 2.82 11.05 0.54
C CYS A 79 4.04 11.97 0.44
N PRO A 80 4.74 12.25 1.56
CA PRO A 80 6.00 13.00 1.54
C PRO A 80 7.02 12.33 0.62
N LYS A 81 7.87 13.12 -0.04
CA LYS A 81 9.00 12.56 -0.81
C LYS A 81 9.91 11.73 0.10
N LYS A 82 10.52 10.68 -0.45
CA LYS A 82 11.37 9.72 0.28
C LYS A 82 10.67 8.94 1.38
N SER A 83 9.34 8.99 1.46
CA SER A 83 8.59 8.12 2.37
C SER A 83 8.53 6.70 1.81
N THR A 84 8.21 5.73 2.66
CA THR A 84 8.07 4.31 2.30
C THR A 84 7.14 4.08 1.09
N MET A 85 6.10 4.91 0.92
CA MET A 85 5.13 4.83 -0.20
C MET A 85 5.38 5.85 -1.31
N ASN A 86 6.46 6.62 -1.22
CA ASN A 86 6.90 7.57 -2.24
C ASN A 86 8.43 7.63 -2.31
N PRO A 87 9.09 6.52 -2.68
CA PRO A 87 10.54 6.48 -2.86
C PRO A 87 10.96 7.31 -4.08
N ASP A 88 12.24 7.70 -4.10
CA ASP A 88 12.82 8.40 -5.24
C ASP A 88 12.96 7.47 -6.47
N GLU A 89 13.18 6.17 -6.23
CA GLU A 89 13.33 5.14 -7.27
C GLU A 89 12.11 4.23 -7.29
N ARG A 90 11.59 3.96 -8.49
CA ARG A 90 10.45 3.05 -8.73
C ARG A 90 10.78 2.06 -9.83
N CYS A 91 10.27 0.84 -9.70
CA CYS A 91 10.36 -0.17 -10.73
C CYS A 91 9.23 -0.01 -11.76
N SER A 92 9.56 0.04 -13.05
CA SER A 92 8.62 -0.08 -14.17
C SER A 92 9.01 -1.25 -15.05
N ILE A 93 8.07 -2.14 -15.35
CA ILE A 93 8.33 -3.40 -16.07
C ILE A 93 7.63 -3.41 -17.44
N TRP A 94 6.60 -2.59 -17.61
CA TRP A 94 5.83 -2.39 -18.84
C TRP A 94 5.97 -0.94 -19.28
#